data_AF-A0A0S4L8L1-F1
#
_entry.id   AF-A0A0S4L8L1-F1
#
_cell.length_a   1.000
_cell.length_b   1.000
_cell.length_c   1.000
_cell.angle_alpha   90.00
_cell.angle_beta   90.00
_cell.angle_gamma   90.00
#
_symmetry.space_group_name_H-M   'P 1'
#
loop_
_entity.id
_entity.type
_entity.pdbx_description
1 polymer ?
#
loop_
_entity_poly.entity_id
_entity_poly.type
_entity_poly.pdbx_seq_one_letter_code
_entity_poly.pdbx_strand_id
1 'polypeptide(L)'
;MATTIEYALLASDSYHDTRADLNRFPIPNGWSVVSIVPEDNSTGFETSAYRNSLTNEIIISYAGTDPSDLTGDISADIGLATGIGSIQLVQAAEYYLQVKAANPTANIAFTGHSLGGGLAALMGVFFGKQVVTFDQALFARSATLNVLRNSLERIVA
;
A
#
# COMPACT_ATOMS: atom_id res chain seq x y z
N MET A 1 -14.96 -3.59 12.03
CA MET A 1 -14.25 -2.47 11.41
C MET A 1 -13.05 -2.13 12.25
N ALA A 2 -11.88 -2.18 11.62
CA ALA A 2 -10.62 -1.89 12.27
C ALA A 2 -10.58 -0.47 12.83
N THR A 3 -9.92 -0.32 13.97
CA THR A 3 -9.64 0.94 14.64
C THR A 3 -8.45 1.64 14.00
N THR A 4 -8.32 2.95 14.22
CA THR A 4 -7.15 3.72 13.76
C THR A 4 -5.83 3.18 14.32
N ILE A 5 -5.83 2.63 15.54
CA ILE A 5 -4.62 2.02 16.14
C ILE A 5 -4.24 0.74 15.39
N GLU A 6 -5.21 -0.11 15.04
CA GLU A 6 -4.95 -1.30 14.23
C GLU A 6 -4.41 -0.91 12.85
N TYR A 7 -5.00 0.09 12.20
CA TYR A 7 -4.49 0.61 10.93
C TYR A 7 -3.05 1.13 11.03
N ALA A 8 -2.70 1.82 12.13
CA ALA A 8 -1.35 2.37 12.34
C ALA A 8 -0.31 1.27 12.57
N LEU A 9 -0.66 0.25 13.35
CA LEU A 9 0.18 -0.92 13.59
C LEU A 9 0.43 -1.68 12.29
N LEU A 10 -0.60 -1.93 11.49
CA LEU A 10 -0.48 -2.62 10.20
C LEU A 10 0.28 -1.79 9.16
N ALA A 11 0.07 -0.47 9.11
CA ALA A 11 0.85 0.45 8.26
C ALA A 11 2.34 0.44 8.59
N SER A 12 2.69 0.14 9.84
CA SER A 12 4.08 0.10 10.29
C SER A 12 4.71 -1.29 10.18
N ASP A 13 3.90 -2.36 10.25
CA ASP A 13 4.36 -3.76 10.14
C ASP A 13 4.76 -4.12 8.70
N SER A 14 4.14 -3.51 7.67
CA SER A 14 4.37 -3.85 6.26
C SER A 14 5.77 -3.52 5.72
N TYR A 15 6.68 -2.99 6.55
CA TYR A 15 8.09 -2.81 6.25
C TYR A 15 8.84 -4.06 6.75
N HIS A 16 8.77 -5.17 6.01
CA HIS A 16 9.42 -6.42 6.37
C HIS A 16 10.90 -6.43 5.97
N ASP A 17 11.23 -6.02 4.75
CA ASP A 17 12.60 -6.07 4.22
C ASP A 17 13.39 -4.79 4.50
N THR A 18 12.69 -3.66 4.61
CA THR A 18 13.26 -2.31 4.80
C THR A 18 13.41 -1.89 6.26
N ARG A 19 12.92 -2.69 7.23
CA ARG A 19 13.13 -2.46 8.67
C ARG A 19 13.65 -3.69 9.38
N ALA A 20 14.64 -3.47 10.25
CA ALA A 20 15.13 -4.50 11.16
C ALA A 20 14.00 -5.04 12.06
N ASP A 21 13.98 -6.36 12.29
CA ASP A 21 12.92 -7.03 13.05
C ASP A 21 12.68 -6.42 14.45
N LEU A 22 13.73 -5.91 15.10
CA LEU A 22 13.67 -5.25 16.42
C LEU A 22 12.84 -3.96 16.43
N ASN A 23 12.67 -3.32 15.27
CA ASN A 23 11.90 -2.09 15.08
C ASN A 23 10.54 -2.35 14.39
N ARG A 24 10.14 -3.62 14.23
CA ARG A 24 8.84 -3.96 13.64
C ARG A 24 7.75 -3.85 14.70
N PHE A 25 6.65 -3.21 14.32
CA PHE A 25 5.47 -3.10 15.18
C PHE A 25 4.74 -4.44 15.25
N PRO A 26 4.07 -4.76 16.36
CA PRO A 26 3.32 -6.00 16.45
C PRO A 26 2.07 -5.95 15.57
N ILE A 27 1.71 -7.10 15.00
CA ILE A 27 0.39 -7.31 14.39
C ILE A 27 -0.67 -7.22 15.50
N PRO A 28 -1.77 -6.46 15.33
CA PRO A 28 -2.80 -6.32 16.35
C PRO A 28 -3.49 -7.66 16.67
N ASN A 29 -3.99 -7.79 17.89
CA ASN A 29 -4.65 -9.02 18.31
C ASN A 29 -5.89 -9.34 17.44
N GLY A 30 -6.05 -10.60 17.05
CA GLY A 30 -7.14 -11.04 16.17
C GLY A 30 -6.87 -10.83 14.67
N TRP A 31 -5.71 -10.28 14.31
CA TRP A 31 -5.24 -10.18 12.93
C TRP A 31 -4.16 -11.22 12.64
N SER A 32 -4.12 -11.71 11.40
CA SER A 32 -3.08 -12.59 10.89
C SER A 32 -2.65 -12.19 9.49
N VAL A 33 -1.41 -12.47 9.14
CA VAL A 33 -0.89 -12.30 7.77
C VAL A 33 -1.65 -13.20 6.80
N VAL A 34 -2.08 -12.64 5.67
CA VAL A 34 -2.64 -13.36 4.51
C VAL A 34 -1.54 -13.59 3.49
N SER A 35 -0.79 -12.55 3.17
CA SER A 35 0.37 -12.60 2.28
C SER A 35 1.29 -11.42 2.52
N ILE A 36 2.55 -11.60 2.15
CA ILE A 36 3.60 -10.57 2.13
C ILE A 36 4.20 -10.63 0.73
N VAL A 37 4.35 -9.47 0.11
CA VAL A 37 5.14 -9.25 -1.10
C VAL A 37 6.42 -8.58 -0.65
N PRO A 38 7.57 -9.27 -0.75
CA PRO A 38 8.85 -8.70 -0.37
C PRO A 38 9.19 -7.49 -1.24
N GLU A 39 10.15 -6.69 -0.79
CA GLU A 39 10.58 -5.51 -1.53
C GLU A 39 11.13 -5.89 -2.91
N ASP A 40 10.61 -5.21 -3.93
CA ASP A 40 11.18 -5.23 -5.26
C ASP A 40 12.34 -4.23 -5.33
N ASN A 41 13.58 -4.72 -5.34
CA ASN A 41 14.81 -3.92 -5.42
C ASN A 41 14.87 -2.92 -6.59
N SER A 42 14.05 -3.09 -7.64
CA SER A 42 14.01 -2.16 -8.78
C SER A 42 13.01 -1.03 -8.63
N THR A 43 11.95 -1.24 -7.83
CA THR A 43 10.86 -0.27 -7.68
C THR A 43 10.71 0.25 -6.26
N GLY A 44 11.17 -0.47 -5.24
CA GLY A 44 10.91 -0.24 -3.82
C GLY A 44 9.48 -0.62 -3.41
N PHE A 45 8.77 -1.42 -4.22
CA PHE A 45 7.41 -1.85 -3.88
C PHE A 45 7.45 -2.99 -2.86
N GLU A 46 6.79 -2.79 -1.73
CA GLU A 46 6.61 -3.78 -0.68
C GLU A 46 5.18 -3.66 -0.12
N THR A 47 4.51 -4.79 0.11
CA THR A 47 3.13 -4.78 0.60
C THR A 47 2.76 -6.05 1.35
N SER A 48 1.87 -5.91 2.33
CA SER A 48 1.33 -7.02 3.12
C SER A 48 -0.19 -6.94 3.22
N ALA A 49 -0.85 -8.08 3.25
CA ALA A 49 -2.29 -8.19 3.52
C ALA A 49 -2.52 -8.90 4.85
N TYR A 50 -3.45 -8.38 5.65
CA TYR A 50 -3.80 -8.92 6.95
C TYR A 50 -5.29 -9.19 7.02
N ARG A 51 -5.69 -10.27 7.68
CA ARG A 51 -7.10 -10.65 7.86
C ARG A 51 -7.48 -10.66 9.32
N ASN A 52 -8.64 -10.11 9.62
CA ASN A 52 -9.34 -10.37 10.86
C ASN A 52 -10.36 -11.50 10.64
N SER A 53 -10.17 -12.62 11.35
CA SER A 53 -11.00 -13.82 11.17
C SER A 53 -12.43 -13.68 11.71
N LEU A 54 -12.65 -12.75 12.65
CA LEU A 54 -13.96 -12.52 13.26
C LEU A 54 -14.84 -11.63 12.37
N THR A 55 -14.23 -10.65 11.70
CA THR A 55 -14.97 -9.68 10.88
C THR A 55 -14.90 -9.96 9.38
N ASN A 56 -14.06 -10.92 8.95
CA ASN A 56 -13.74 -11.20 7.54
C ASN A 56 -13.22 -9.95 6.78
N GLU A 57 -12.61 -9.02 7.53
CA GLU A 57 -11.96 -7.85 6.97
C GLU A 57 -10.54 -8.20 6.51
N ILE A 58 -10.14 -7.63 5.39
CA ILE A 58 -8.76 -7.67 4.91
C ILE A 58 -8.26 -6.22 4.81
N ILE A 59 -7.13 -5.94 5.44
CA ILE A 59 -6.41 -4.69 5.26
C ILE A 59 -5.18 -4.98 4.42
N ILE A 60 -5.07 -4.31 3.28
CA ILE A 60 -3.85 -4.27 2.48
C ILE A 60 -3.05 -3.04 2.94
N SER A 61 -1.82 -3.28 3.38
CA SER A 61 -0.86 -2.27 3.79
C SER A 61 0.24 -2.13 2.76
N TYR A 62 0.43 -0.92 2.26
CA TYR A 62 1.53 -0.59 1.36
C TYR A 62 2.65 0.06 2.16
N ALA A 63 3.88 -0.47 2.02
CA ALA A 63 5.05 0.11 2.64
C ALA A 63 5.41 1.44 1.96
N GLY A 64 6.13 2.29 2.69
CA GLY A 64 6.79 3.46 2.13
C GLY A 64 8.25 3.15 1.82
N THR A 65 9.01 4.16 1.39
CA THR A 65 10.44 4.02 1.10
C THR A 65 11.28 3.98 2.38
N ASP A 66 12.39 3.22 2.38
CA ASP A 66 13.38 3.25 3.46
C ASP A 66 13.99 4.67 3.61
N PRO A 67 14.04 5.25 4.83
CA PRO A 67 14.78 6.47 5.10
C PRO A 67 16.25 6.46 4.70
N SER A 68 16.90 5.30 4.59
CA SER A 68 18.30 5.17 4.16
C SER A 68 18.51 5.47 2.67
N ASP A 69 17.45 5.34 1.86
CA ASP A 69 17.40 5.74 0.44
C ASP A 69 16.98 7.20 0.24
N LEU A 70 16.69 7.93 1.32
CA LEU A 70 16.30 9.34 1.27
C LEU A 70 17.54 10.25 1.21
N THR A 71 18.05 10.50 0.00
CA THR A 71 18.57 11.85 -0.27
C THR A 71 17.38 12.80 -0.38
N GLY A 72 17.48 13.95 0.31
CA GLY A 72 16.37 14.78 0.80
C GLY A 72 15.46 15.50 -0.20
N ASP A 73 15.24 14.98 -1.40
CA ASP A 73 14.31 15.55 -2.40
C ASP A 73 13.09 14.65 -2.70
N ILE A 74 13.12 13.36 -2.35
CA ILE A 74 12.02 12.44 -2.72
C ILE A 74 10.73 12.70 -1.94
N SER A 75 10.80 13.15 -0.68
CA SER A 75 9.59 13.38 0.15
C SER A 75 8.73 14.56 -0.34
N ALA A 76 9.29 15.51 -1.08
CA ALA A 76 8.57 16.65 -1.64
C ALA A 76 7.96 16.35 -3.03
N ASP A 77 8.57 15.43 -3.79
CA ASP A 77 8.37 15.30 -5.24
C ASP A 77 7.85 13.92 -5.69
N ILE A 78 7.23 13.10 -4.82
CA ILE A 78 6.48 11.92 -5.29
C ILE A 78 5.17 12.32 -5.96
N GLY A 79 5.26 13.09 -7.03
CA GLY A 79 4.33 13.00 -8.12
C GLY A 79 4.62 11.71 -8.89
N LEU A 80 3.58 10.95 -9.23
CA LEU A 80 3.67 9.87 -10.22
C LEU A 80 4.23 10.32 -11.60
N ALA A 81 4.56 11.61 -11.76
CA ALA A 81 5.16 12.24 -12.93
C ALA A 81 6.61 11.78 -13.22
N THR A 82 7.31 11.16 -12.26
CA THR A 82 8.69 10.69 -12.44
C THR A 82 8.81 9.26 -13.01
N GLY A 83 7.69 8.60 -13.31
CA GLY A 83 7.67 7.25 -13.90
C GLY A 83 7.76 6.11 -12.88
N ILE A 84 8.62 6.18 -11.86
CA ILE A 84 8.77 5.12 -10.84
C ILE A 84 7.51 5.00 -9.98
N GLY A 85 6.94 6.12 -9.53
CA GLY A 85 5.66 6.09 -8.79
C GLY A 85 4.54 5.45 -9.61
N SER A 86 4.56 5.59 -10.94
CA SER A 86 3.56 4.97 -11.82
C SER A 86 3.66 3.44 -11.84
N ILE A 87 4.84 2.86 -11.62
CA ILE A 87 5.06 1.41 -11.56
C ILE A 87 4.51 0.86 -10.23
N GLN A 88 4.89 1.46 -9.09
CA GLN A 88 4.35 1.05 -7.79
C GLN A 88 2.82 1.20 -7.73
N LEU A 89 2.25 2.20 -8.41
CA LEU A 89 0.81 2.35 -8.50
C LEU A 89 0.15 1.15 -9.20
N VAL A 90 0.75 0.67 -10.29
CA VAL A 90 0.23 -0.51 -10.99
C VAL A 90 0.41 -1.77 -10.15
N GLN A 91 1.57 -1.96 -9.54
CA GLN A 91 1.82 -3.09 -8.62
C GLN A 91 0.80 -3.11 -7.47
N ALA A 92 0.48 -1.94 -6.90
CA ALA A 92 -0.54 -1.81 -5.87
C ALA A 92 -1.94 -2.24 -6.34
N ALA A 93 -2.32 -1.85 -7.56
CA ALA A 93 -3.59 -2.20 -8.18
C ALA A 93 -3.67 -3.69 -8.53
N GLU A 94 -2.62 -4.26 -9.11
CA GLU A 94 -2.50 -5.69 -9.42
C GLU A 94 -2.62 -6.54 -8.15
N TYR A 95 -1.90 -6.16 -7.11
CA TYR A 95 -1.96 -6.86 -5.82
C TYR A 95 -3.36 -6.81 -5.20
N TYR A 96 -4.03 -5.66 -5.21
CA TYR A 96 -5.42 -5.56 -4.76
C TYR A 96 -6.34 -6.50 -5.54
N LEU A 97 -6.23 -6.54 -6.87
CA LEU A 97 -7.06 -7.39 -7.72
C LEU A 97 -6.82 -8.88 -7.43
N GLN A 98 -5.58 -9.29 -7.19
CA GLN A 98 -5.23 -10.65 -6.78
C GLN A 98 -5.85 -11.00 -5.42
N VAL A 99 -5.71 -10.14 -4.41
CA VAL A 99 -6.29 -10.35 -3.08
C VAL A 99 -7.82 -10.41 -3.16
N LYS A 100 -8.45 -9.55 -3.97
CA LYS A 100 -9.91 -9.55 -4.17
C LYS A 100 -10.40 -10.81 -4.88
N ALA A 101 -9.69 -11.27 -5.91
CA ALA A 101 -10.03 -12.49 -6.63
C ALA A 101 -9.93 -13.73 -5.73
N ALA A 102 -8.91 -13.81 -4.89
CA ALA A 102 -8.74 -14.89 -3.91
C ALA A 102 -9.72 -14.81 -2.73
N ASN A 103 -10.27 -13.63 -2.43
CA ASN A 103 -11.15 -13.38 -1.29
C ASN A 103 -12.43 -12.63 -1.70
N PRO A 104 -13.32 -13.26 -2.51
CA PRO A 104 -14.43 -12.57 -3.15
C PRO A 104 -15.43 -11.95 -2.17
N THR A 105 -15.59 -12.55 -0.98
CA THR A 105 -16.53 -12.10 0.06
C THR A 105 -15.90 -11.20 1.12
N ALA A 106 -14.58 -10.99 1.11
CA ALA A 106 -13.91 -10.17 2.11
C ALA A 106 -14.23 -8.69 1.92
N ASN A 107 -14.33 -7.98 3.06
CA ASN A 107 -14.36 -6.52 3.07
C ASN A 107 -12.92 -6.01 3.06
N ILE A 108 -12.47 -5.46 1.93
CA ILE A 108 -11.08 -5.01 1.74
C ILE A 108 -10.99 -3.50 1.98
N ALA A 109 -10.03 -3.10 2.81
CA ALA A 109 -9.63 -1.72 3.06
C ALA A 109 -8.12 -1.55 2.88
N PHE A 110 -7.66 -0.31 2.81
CA PHE A 110 -6.26 0.03 2.55
C PHE A 110 -5.65 0.84 3.69
N THR A 111 -4.34 0.67 3.89
CA THR A 111 -3.54 1.49 4.81
C THR A 111 -2.12 1.66 4.30
N GLY A 112 -1.41 2.61 4.90
CA GLY A 112 -0.01 2.84 4.61
C GLY A 112 0.50 4.13 5.24
N HIS A 113 1.83 4.26 5.26
CA HIS A 113 2.54 5.43 5.76
C HIS A 113 3.41 6.05 4.67
N SER A 114 3.62 7.37 4.68
CA SER A 114 4.47 8.07 3.71
C SER A 114 4.05 7.79 2.25
N LEU A 115 4.95 7.30 1.39
CA LEU A 115 4.67 6.84 0.03
C LEU A 115 3.53 5.80 0.00
N GLY A 116 3.59 4.78 0.87
CA GLY A 116 2.58 3.73 0.94
C GLY A 116 1.20 4.25 1.31
N GLY A 117 1.14 5.30 2.14
CA GLY A 117 -0.13 6.00 2.44
C GLY A 117 -0.75 6.63 1.20
N GLY A 118 0.07 7.13 0.29
CA GLY A 118 -0.38 7.65 -0.98
C GLY A 118 -0.90 6.61 -1.96
N LEU A 119 -0.20 5.49 -2.09
CA LEU A 119 -0.68 4.33 -2.84
C LEU A 119 -2.03 3.87 -2.29
N ALA A 120 -2.15 3.72 -0.97
CA ALA A 120 -3.39 3.35 -0.29
C ALA A 120 -4.53 4.32 -0.62
N ALA A 121 -4.27 5.63 -0.58
CA ALA A 121 -5.25 6.66 -0.91
C ALA A 121 -5.73 6.54 -2.37
N LEU A 122 -4.81 6.36 -3.32
CA LEU A 122 -5.15 6.18 -4.74
C LEU A 122 -5.96 4.89 -4.97
N MET A 123 -5.60 3.79 -4.31
CA MET A 123 -6.39 2.54 -4.37
C MET A 123 -7.81 2.74 -3.84
N GLY A 124 -7.96 3.51 -2.75
CA GLY A 124 -9.27 3.89 -2.23
C GLY A 124 -10.11 4.65 -3.25
N VAL A 125 -9.52 5.64 -3.92
CA VAL A 125 -10.17 6.43 -4.98
C VAL A 125 -10.56 5.55 -6.16
N PHE A 126 -9.65 4.71 -6.67
CA PHE A 126 -9.90 3.91 -7.87
C PHE A 126 -10.86 2.76 -7.66
N PHE A 127 -10.88 2.15 -6.48
CA PHE A 127 -11.67 0.94 -6.20
C PHE A 127 -12.83 1.15 -5.23
N GLY A 128 -13.06 2.40 -4.79
CA GLY A 128 -14.16 2.76 -3.88
C GLY A 128 -14.06 2.03 -2.54
N LYS A 129 -12.87 1.98 -1.95
CA LYS A 129 -12.60 1.29 -0.67
C LYS A 129 -12.26 2.27 0.43
N GLN A 130 -12.46 1.83 1.67
CA GLN A 130 -12.04 2.56 2.85
C GLN A 130 -10.51 2.62 2.90
N VAL A 131 -10.00 3.77 3.32
CA VAL A 131 -8.57 4.00 3.51
C VAL A 131 -8.36 4.74 4.82
N VAL A 132 -7.33 4.33 5.57
CA VAL A 132 -6.76 5.12 6.66
C VAL A 132 -5.26 5.21 6.42
N THR A 133 -4.72 6.42 6.42
CA THR A 133 -3.32 6.69 6.07
C THR A 133 -2.63 7.46 7.20
N PHE A 134 -1.30 7.39 7.23
CA PHE A 134 -0.49 8.06 8.25
C PHE A 134 0.66 8.81 7.56
N ASP A 135 0.75 10.12 7.81
CA ASP A 135 1.78 10.98 7.23
C ASP A 135 1.97 10.76 5.70
N GLN A 136 0.84 10.71 4.97
CA GLN A 136 0.82 10.35 3.55
C GLN A 136 1.55 11.39 2.69
N ALA A 137 2.25 10.95 1.64
CA ALA A 137 2.77 11.88 0.64
C ALA A 137 1.63 12.48 -0.22
N LEU A 138 1.87 13.62 -0.87
CA LEU A 138 0.84 14.31 -1.67
C LEU A 138 0.67 13.69 -3.07
N PHE A 139 -0.48 13.07 -3.33
CA PHE A 139 -0.82 12.45 -4.63
C PHE A 139 -1.99 13.13 -5.37
N ALA A 140 -2.35 14.36 -5.02
CA ALA A 140 -3.56 15.00 -5.53
C ALA A 140 -3.63 15.10 -7.08
N ARG A 141 -2.49 15.27 -7.76
CA ARG A 141 -2.43 15.32 -9.24
C ARG A 141 -2.56 13.96 -9.92
N SER A 142 -2.53 12.89 -9.15
CA SER A 142 -2.46 11.51 -9.62
C SER A 142 -3.79 10.77 -9.53
N ALA A 143 -4.79 11.35 -8.87
CA ALA A 143 -6.13 10.79 -8.70
C ALA A 143 -7.00 10.78 -9.98
N THR A 144 -6.43 11.09 -11.15
CA THR A 144 -7.15 11.05 -12.44
C THR A 144 -7.12 9.65 -13.06
N LEU A 145 -8.28 9.09 -13.41
CA LEU A 145 -8.43 7.75 -14.01
C LEU A 145 -7.55 7.51 -15.26
N ASN A 146 -7.21 8.56 -16.01
CA ASN A 146 -6.35 8.45 -17.19
C ASN A 146 -4.93 7.98 -16.86
N VAL A 147 -4.40 8.25 -15.66
CA VAL A 147 -3.05 7.83 -15.25
C VAL A 147 -3.03 6.32 -15.05
N LEU A 148 -3.99 5.76 -14.30
CA LEU A 148 -4.08 4.31 -14.11
C LEU A 148 -4.31 3.58 -15.44
N ARG A 149 -5.25 4.07 -16.25
CA ARG A 149 -5.58 3.45 -17.53
C ARG A 149 -4.37 3.42 -18.49
N ASN A 150 -3.67 4.53 -18.65
CA ASN A 150 -2.50 4.60 -19.54
C ASN A 150 -1.35 3.70 -19.06
N SER A 151 -1.19 3.54 -17.74
CA SER A 151 -0.18 2.64 -17.17
C SER A 151 -0.55 1.17 -17.35
N LEU A 152 -1.83 0.81 -17.17
CA LEU A 152 -2.32 -0.56 -17.41
C LEU A 152 -2.24 -0.95 -18.89
N GLU A 153 -2.61 -0.05 -19.81
CA GLU A 153 -2.55 -0.32 -21.26
C GLU A 153 -1.12 -0.58 -21.79
N ARG A 154 -0.09 -0.05 -21.11
CA ARG A 154 1.33 -0.29 -21.47
C ARG A 154 1.87 -1.67 -21.09
N ILE A 155 1.21 -2.39 -20.19
CA ILE A 155 1.67 -3.70 -19.71
C ILE A 155 1.01 -4.85 -20.48
N VAL A 156 -0.14 -4.60 -21.11
CA VAL A 156 -0.91 -5.61 -21.87
C VAL A 156 -0.63 -5.55 -23.38
N ALA A 157 0.31 -4.71 -23.82
CA ALA A 157 0.78 -4.60 -25.21
C ALA A 157 2.14 -5.25 -25.40
#